data_AF-A0A3S1BW11-F1
#
_entry.id   AF-A0A3S1BW11-F1
#
_cell.length_a   1.000
_cell.length_b   1.000
_cell.length_c   1.000
_cell.angle_alpha   90.00
_cell.angle_beta   90.00
_cell.angle_gamma   90.00
#
_symmetry.space_group_name_H-M   'P 1'
#
loop_
_entity.id
_entity.type
_entity.pdbx_description
1 polymer ?
#
loop_
_entity_poly.entity_id
_entity_poly.type
_entity_poly.pdbx_seq_one_letter_code
_entity_poly.pdbx_strand_id
1 'polypeptide(L)' 'MEQEMLRYTFAYQVISTGKEEQISVLADNKEKALQLALETAYDYEFTSEDDIKMGDLLSISKAVGDNYIECAGCAS' A
#
# COMPACT_ATOMS: atom_id res chain seq x y z
N MET A 1 -17.13 3.06 20.17
CA MET A 1 -17.21 2.65 18.76
C MET A 1 -15.96 1.84 18.48
N GLU A 2 -16.08 0.54 18.24
CA GLU A 2 -14.99 -0.22 17.62
C GLU A 2 -14.74 0.41 16.25
N GLN A 3 -13.56 1.02 16.06
CA GLN A 3 -13.16 1.43 14.72
C GLN A 3 -12.84 0.16 13.94
N GLU A 4 -13.69 -0.18 12.98
CA GLU A 4 -13.49 -1.36 12.14
C GLU A 4 -12.18 -1.17 11.35
N MET A 5 -11.21 -2.07 11.55
CA MET A 5 -9.99 -2.06 10.76
C MET A 5 -10.33 -2.44 9.31
N LEU A 6 -10.04 -1.52 8.40
CA LEU A 6 -10.23 -1.70 6.97
C LEU A 6 -8.86 -1.89 6.31
N ARG A 7 -8.85 -2.65 5.21
CA ARG A 7 -7.71 -2.78 4.31
C ARG A 7 -7.76 -1.65 3.31
N TYR A 8 -6.72 -0.82 3.29
CA TYR A 8 -6.52 0.25 2.33
C TYR A 8 -5.41 -0.14 1.38
N THR A 9 -5.68 -0.08 0.09
CA THR A 9 -4.69 -0.35 -0.96
C THR A 9 -4.30 0.94 -1.64
N PHE A 10 -3.02 1.30 -1.62
CA PHE A 10 -2.47 2.49 -2.27
C PHE A 10 -1.54 2.09 -3.41
N ALA A 11 -1.53 2.89 -4.47
CA ALA A 11 -0.43 2.87 -5.43
C ALA A 11 0.77 3.62 -4.84
N TYR A 12 1.98 3.21 -5.20
CA TYR A 12 3.19 3.96 -4.91
C TYR A 12 4.22 3.78 -6.02
N GLN A 13 5.14 4.74 -6.14
CA GLN A 13 6.26 4.70 -7.08
C GLN A 13 7.58 4.84 -6.31
N VAL A 14 8.54 3.98 -6.63
CA VAL A 14 9.93 4.13 -6.21
C VAL A 14 10.62 5.07 -7.19
N ILE A 15 11.01 6.26 -6.72
CA ILE A 15 11.51 7.35 -7.58
C ILE A 15 12.82 6.95 -8.26
N SER A 16 13.74 6.33 -7.53
CA SER A 16 15.07 5.95 -8.04
C SER A 16 15.03 4.91 -9.15
N THR A 17 14.05 4.01 -9.14
CA THR A 17 13.93 2.93 -10.15
C THR A 17 12.83 3.21 -11.17
N GLY A 18 11.91 4.12 -10.87
CA GLY A 18 10.70 4.37 -11.63
C GLY A 18 9.64 3.27 -11.50
N LYS A 19 9.87 2.26 -10.65
CA LYS A 19 8.97 1.11 -10.46
C LYS A 19 7.68 1.56 -9.79
N GLU A 20 6.54 1.16 -10.33
CA GLU A 20 5.21 1.41 -9.78
C GLU A 20 4.64 0.11 -9.22
N GLU A 21 4.19 0.15 -7.97
CA GLU A 21 3.70 -0.99 -7.21
C GLU A 21 2.45 -0.59 -6.41
N GLN A 22 1.85 -1.57 -5.73
CA GLN A 22 0.72 -1.33 -4.83
C GLN A 22 1.00 -1.95 -3.46
N ILE A 23 0.50 -1.29 -2.42
CA ILE A 23 0.66 -1.76 -1.04
C ILE A 23 -0.67 -1.72 -0.31
N SER A 24 -0.92 -2.76 0.48
CA SER A 24 -2.15 -2.90 1.27
C SER A 24 -1.84 -2.92 2.75
N VAL A 25 -2.47 -2.01 3.51
CA VAL A 25 -2.31 -1.93 4.97
C VAL A 25 -3.66 -1.93 5.68
N LEU A 26 -3.66 -2.44 6.91
CA LEU A 26 -4.84 -2.41 7.77
C LEU A 26 -4.78 -1.18 8.68
N ALA A 27 -5.84 -0.38 8.67
CA ALA A 27 -5.93 0.80 9.54
C ALA A 27 -7.37 1.11 9.93
N ASP A 28 -7.51 1.88 10.99
CA ASP A 28 -8.78 2.41 11.48
C ASP A 28 -9.31 3.59 10.64
N ASN A 29 -8.44 4.29 9.91
CA ASN A 29 -8.81 5.41 9.03
C ASN A 29 -7.78 5.61 7.91
N LYS A 30 -8.13 6.41 6.90
CA LYS A 30 -7.29 6.66 5.72
C LYS A 30 -5.97 7.38 6.05
N GLU A 31 -5.97 8.33 6.97
CA GLU A 31 -4.76 9.11 7.30
C GLU A 31 -3.68 8.20 7.90
N LYS A 32 -4.07 7.37 8.86
CA LYS A 32 -3.19 6.35 9.45
C LYS A 32 -2.79 5.29 8.43
N ALA A 33 -3.71 4.90 7.54
CA ALA A 33 -3.39 3.97 6.45
C ALA A 33 -2.30 4.53 5.52
N LEU A 34 -2.35 5.82 5.19
CA LEU A 34 -1.35 6.43 4.32
C LEU A 34 0.03 6.44 4.98
N GLN A 35 0.11 6.76 6.28
CA GLN A 35 1.37 6.71 7.04
C GLN A 35 1.95 5.29 7.06
N LEU A 36 1.13 4.30 7.44
CA LEU A 36 1.55 2.89 7.46
C LEU A 36 1.95 2.40 6.07
N ALA A 37 1.26 2.83 5.02
CA ALA A 37 1.56 2.44 3.65
C ALA A 37 2.93 3.00 3.20
N LEU A 38 3.22 4.26 3.54
CA LEU A 38 4.53 4.87 3.27
C LEU A 38 5.65 4.16 4.03
N GLU A 39 5.46 3.94 5.33
CA GLU A 39 6.41 3.23 6.20
C GLU A 39 6.72 1.83 5.67
N THR A 40 5.67 1.08 5.30
CA THR A 40 5.83 -0.28 4.79
C THR A 40 6.46 -0.27 3.39
N ALA A 41 6.18 0.73 2.55
CA ALA A 41 6.70 0.79 1.18
C ALA A 41 8.21 1.02 1.15
N TYR A 42 8.74 1.99 1.91
CA TYR A 42 10.19 2.23 1.90
C TYR A 42 10.96 1.10 2.59
N ASP A 43 10.37 0.43 3.60
CA ASP A 43 10.98 -0.74 4.25
C ASP A 43 11.02 -1.94 3.30
N TYR A 44 9.92 -2.22 2.59
CA TYR A 44 9.82 -3.31 1.62
C TYR A 44 10.79 -3.16 0.45
N GLU A 45 10.93 -1.94 -0.07
CA GLU A 45 11.83 -1.64 -1.20
C GLU A 45 13.27 -1.36 -0.75
N PHE A 46 13.58 -1.50 0.55
CA PHE A 46 14.91 -1.24 1.13
C PHE A 46 15.46 0.14 0.76
N THR A 47 14.58 1.14 0.74
CA THR A 47 14.90 2.53 0.37
C THR A 47 14.51 3.51 1.48
N SER A 48 14.64 4.80 1.22
CA SER A 48 14.26 5.88 2.13
C SER A 48 12.86 6.41 1.83
N GLU A 49 12.23 7.05 2.82
CA GLU A 49 10.91 7.66 2.67
C GLU A 49 10.84 8.64 1.48
N ASP A 50 11.86 9.49 1.32
CA ASP A 50 11.95 10.47 0.22
C ASP A 50 12.03 9.83 -1.18
N ASP A 51 12.37 8.54 -1.26
CA ASP A 51 12.44 7.78 -2.52
C ASP A 51 11.10 7.10 -2.86
N ILE A 52 10.11 7.20 -1.98
CA ILE A 52 8.76 6.69 -2.20
C ILE A 52 7.80 7.84 -2.47
N LYS A 53 7.13 7.78 -3.61
CA LYS A 53 6.02 8.65 -3.95
C LYS A 53 4.70 7.89 -3.80
N MET A 54 3.97 8.19 -2.72
CA MET A 54 2.60 7.66 -2.55
C MET A 54 1.66 8.23 -3.61
N GLY A 55 0.90 7.33 -4.24
CA GLY A 55 -0.10 7.63 -5.25
C GLY A 55 -1.53 7.56 -4.70
N ASP A 56 -2.46 7.29 -5.59
CA ASP A 56 -3.88 7.24 -5.27
C ASP A 56 -4.27 6.04 -4.39
N LEU A 57 -5.31 6.23 -3.59
CA LEU A 57 -5.98 5.13 -2.89
C LEU A 57 -6.82 4.34 -3.91
N LEU A 58 -6.42 3.10 -4.17
CA LEU A 58 -7.03 2.22 -5.16
C LEU A 58 -8.27 1.50 -4.64
N SER A 59 -8.25 1.07 -3.38
CA SER A 59 -9.34 0.27 -2.80
C SER A 59 -9.41 0.37 -1.28
N ILE A 60 -10.62 0.19 -0.75
CA ILE A 60 -10.89 0.00 0.68
C ILE A 60 -11.79 -1.22 0.83
N SER A 61 -11.36 -2.22 1.59
CA SER A 61 -12.14 -3.43 1.85
C SER A 61 -12.13 -3.83 3.32
N LYS A 62 -13.12 -4.62 3.74
CA LYS A 62 -13.14 -5.20 5.09
C LYS A 62 -11.96 -6.16 5.26
N ALA A 63 -11.41 -6.27 6.48
CA ALA A 63 -10.32 -7.18 6.80
C ALA A 63 -10.65 -8.69 6.71
N VAL A 64 -11.79 -9.07 6.10
CA VAL A 64 -12.17 -10.48 5.89
C VAL A 64 -11.34 -11.09 4.77
N GLY A 65 -10.84 -12.30 5.03
CA GLY A 65 -9.95 -13.07 4.18
C GLY A 65 -10.42 -13.20 2.74
N ASP A 66 -9.44 -13.38 1.86
CA ASP A 66 -9.57 -13.66 0.43
C ASP A 66 -10.11 -12.52 -0.44
N ASN A 67 -9.18 -11.68 -0.89
CA ASN A 67 -9.13 -11.32 -2.30
C ASN A 67 -7.66 -11.31 -2.73
N TYR A 68 -7.22 -12.50 -3.12
CA TYR A 68 -6.00 -12.72 -3.90
C TYR A 68 -6.09 -11.81 -5.13
N ILE A 69 -5.33 -10.70 -5.14
CA ILE A 69 -5.04 -10.01 -6.39
C ILE A 69 -3.83 -10.74 -6.94
N GLU A 70 -4.08 -11.66 -7.88
CA GLU A 70 -3.04 -12.19 -8.74
C GLU A 70 -2.25 -11.00 -9.26
N CYS A 71 -0.97 -10.93 -8.89
CA CYS A 71 -0.03 -10.02 -9.50
C CYS A 71 0.04 -10.39 -10.98
N ALA A 72 -0.78 -9.74 -11.80
CA ALA A 72 -0.64 -9.72 -13.24
C ALA A 72 0.60 -8.88 -13.56
N GLY A 73 1.79 -9.46 -13.38
CA GLY A 73 3.03 -8.70 -13.49
C GLY A 73 4.35 -9.45 -13.32
N CYS A 74 4.39 -10.78 -13.18
CA CYS A 74 5.63 -11.50 -13.48
C CYS A 74 5.71 -11.73 -14.99
N ALA A 75 6.16 -10.71 -15.72
CA ALA A 75 6.59 -10.84 -17.11
C ALA A 75 8.12 -10.93 -17.16
N SER A 76 8.65 -12.16 -17.13
CA SER A 76 9.50 -12.73 -18.19
C SER A 76 10.05 -14.10 -17.81
#